data_AF-A0A1F2YKQ6-F1
#
_entry.id   AF-A0A1F2YKQ6-F1
#
_cell.length_a   1.000
_cell.length_b   1.000
_cell.length_c   1.000
_cell.angle_alpha   90.00
_cell.angle_beta   90.00
_cell.angle_gamma   90.00
#
_symmetry.space_group_name_H-M   'P 1'
#
loop_
_entity.id
_entity.type
_entity.pdbx_description
1 polymer ?
#
loop_
_entity_poly.entity_id
_entity_poly.type
_entity_poly.pdbx_seq_one_letter_code
_entity_poly.pdbx_strand_id
1 'polypeptide(L)'
;MWQQQIPQNLRDGMEYIVLGSGGRGEDFLHSDLDHAVVLAPSLAPEDVGPFLSNFIGRMQNFGYPLCQGFVMSTNPRWIGTTLEWQTRIQGYFDFPDWENARYLFMTLDGVPLSASSRTWTEIVDPVWQGVRESPFICWEMAHLGIHRTVALDVFGHLRKVSGSRGEAVNIKDGYLNPMVHSIRLLAIVNGCSHTSTLDRMKCLAEQGVFPESWLARIESALEFGWAIRLAAQVADLRSERPVSDCIHLGELDSKQKEQLVHHLETAKQLERWVHRRFTKPR
;
A
#
# COMPACT_ATOMS: atom_id res chain seq x y z
N MET A 1 14.30 5.60 -17.73
CA MET A 1 13.82 4.30 -18.26
C MET A 1 12.46 4.44 -18.95
N TRP A 2 11.41 4.94 -18.27
CA TRP A 2 10.07 5.17 -18.87
C TRP A 2 10.09 5.85 -20.25
N GLN A 3 10.68 7.05 -20.34
CA GLN A 3 10.73 7.83 -21.58
C GLN A 3 11.52 7.15 -22.72
N GLN A 4 12.44 6.25 -22.38
CA GLN A 4 13.28 5.53 -23.35
C GLN A 4 12.61 4.28 -23.89
N GLN A 5 11.68 3.67 -23.12
CA GLN A 5 11.03 2.42 -23.50
C GLN A 5 9.69 2.64 -24.21
N ILE A 6 9.10 3.82 -24.06
CA ILE A 6 7.77 4.10 -24.59
C ILE A 6 7.83 5.24 -25.60
N PRO A 7 7.37 5.02 -26.85
CA PRO A 7 7.25 6.05 -27.87
C PRO A 7 6.50 7.29 -27.39
N GLN A 8 6.93 8.47 -27.85
CA GLN A 8 6.34 9.75 -27.42
C GLN A 8 4.83 9.81 -27.74
N ASN A 9 4.43 9.39 -28.93
CA ASN A 9 3.02 9.39 -29.35
C ASN A 9 2.12 8.53 -28.45
N LEU A 10 2.64 7.44 -27.88
CA LEU A 10 1.90 6.63 -26.91
C LEU A 10 1.91 7.29 -25.53
N ARG A 11 3.03 7.87 -25.11
CA ARG A 11 3.12 8.64 -23.84
C ARG A 11 2.20 9.86 -23.82
N ASP A 12 1.93 10.47 -24.97
CA ASP A 12 1.01 11.61 -25.07
C ASP A 12 -0.46 11.16 -24.94
N GLY A 13 -0.75 9.91 -25.31
CA GLY A 13 -2.08 9.30 -25.24
C GLY A 13 -2.31 8.44 -24.01
N MET A 14 -1.37 8.38 -23.06
CA MET A 14 -1.57 7.59 -21.84
C MET A 14 -0.88 8.20 -20.62
N GLU A 15 -1.42 7.88 -19.47
CA GLU A 15 -0.92 8.33 -18.19
C GLU A 15 -0.49 7.15 -17.34
N TYR A 16 0.72 7.21 -16.80
CA TYR A 16 1.24 6.21 -15.87
C TYR A 16 1.04 6.68 -14.44
N ILE A 17 0.44 5.83 -13.63
CA ILE A 17 0.13 6.09 -12.23
C ILE A 17 0.96 5.16 -11.37
N VAL A 18 1.73 5.73 -10.44
CA VAL A 18 2.40 4.96 -9.39
C VAL A 18 1.38 4.71 -8.28
N LEU A 19 1.21 3.46 -7.87
CA LEU A 19 0.26 3.05 -6.84
C LEU A 19 1.01 2.57 -5.59
N GLY A 20 0.25 2.17 -4.55
CA GLY A 20 0.81 1.46 -3.42
C GLY A 20 1.88 2.27 -2.67
N SER A 21 2.95 1.60 -2.22
CA SER A 21 4.04 2.26 -1.48
C SER A 21 4.74 3.33 -2.30
N GLY A 22 4.87 3.16 -3.62
CA GLY A 22 5.46 4.17 -4.49
C GLY A 22 4.62 5.45 -4.53
N GLY A 23 3.29 5.33 -4.62
CA GLY A 23 2.38 6.48 -4.58
C GLY A 23 2.35 7.20 -3.23
N ARG A 24 2.69 6.49 -2.15
CA ARG A 24 2.83 7.09 -0.80
C ARG A 24 4.23 7.66 -0.53
N GLY A 25 5.20 7.45 -1.41
CA GLY A 25 6.60 7.83 -1.19
C GLY A 25 7.31 6.96 -0.14
N GLU A 26 6.88 5.71 0.01
CA GLU A 26 7.31 4.75 1.05
C GLU A 26 8.00 3.52 0.44
N ASP A 27 8.60 3.66 -0.73
CA ASP A 27 9.30 2.57 -1.39
C ASP A 27 10.68 2.29 -0.78
N PHE A 28 11.04 1.00 -0.75
CA PHE A 28 12.31 0.49 -0.26
C PHE A 28 13.09 -0.18 -1.40
N LEU A 29 14.26 -0.72 -1.10
CA LEU A 29 15.15 -1.36 -2.07
C LEU A 29 14.48 -2.53 -2.80
N HIS A 30 13.52 -3.19 -2.15
CA HIS A 30 12.74 -4.29 -2.70
C HIS A 30 11.23 -4.04 -2.52
N SER A 31 10.74 -2.97 -3.15
CA SER A 31 9.30 -2.68 -3.27
C SER A 31 8.69 -3.31 -4.52
N ASP A 32 7.43 -3.75 -4.41
CA ASP A 32 6.66 -4.26 -5.54
C ASP A 32 6.42 -3.17 -6.59
N LEU A 33 6.44 -3.55 -7.87
CA LEU A 33 6.03 -2.65 -8.96
C LEU A 33 4.50 -2.50 -9.01
N ASP A 34 3.97 -1.52 -8.28
CA ASP A 34 2.54 -1.20 -8.28
C ASP A 34 2.22 -0.03 -9.21
N HIS A 35 1.47 -0.27 -10.28
CA HIS A 35 1.12 0.79 -11.23
C HIS A 35 -0.16 0.56 -12.02
N ALA A 36 -0.75 1.67 -12.45
CA ALA A 36 -1.89 1.73 -13.37
C ALA A 36 -1.57 2.57 -14.61
N VAL A 37 -2.38 2.38 -15.65
CA VAL A 37 -2.35 3.19 -16.86
C VAL A 37 -3.77 3.68 -17.19
N VAL A 38 -3.89 4.98 -17.44
CA VAL A 38 -5.10 5.59 -18.00
C VAL A 38 -4.85 5.87 -19.48
N LEU A 39 -5.72 5.37 -20.36
CA LEU A 39 -5.60 5.54 -21.80
C LEU A 39 -6.49 6.67 -22.31
N ALA A 40 -6.01 7.42 -23.30
CA ALA A 40 -6.85 8.25 -24.13
C ALA A 40 -7.83 7.36 -24.92
N PRO A 41 -9.04 7.86 -25.27
CA PRO A 41 -10.03 7.08 -26.01
C PRO A 41 -9.56 6.55 -27.38
N SER A 42 -8.47 7.12 -27.93
CA SER A 42 -7.86 6.69 -29.20
C SER A 42 -6.87 5.54 -29.06
N LEU A 43 -6.58 5.07 -27.84
CA LEU A 43 -5.67 3.95 -27.59
C LEU A 43 -6.42 2.80 -26.91
N ALA A 44 -6.02 1.58 -27.25
CA ALA A 44 -6.43 0.36 -26.59
C ALA A 44 -5.26 -0.28 -25.82
N PRO A 45 -5.51 -1.16 -24.84
CA PRO A 45 -4.46 -1.87 -24.11
C PRO A 45 -3.47 -2.60 -25.02
N GLU A 46 -3.92 -3.11 -26.16
CA GLU A 46 -3.10 -3.83 -27.14
C GLU A 46 -2.06 -2.92 -27.81
N ASP A 47 -2.35 -1.63 -27.97
CA ASP A 47 -1.45 -0.66 -28.60
C ASP A 47 -0.22 -0.37 -27.72
N VAL A 48 -0.40 -0.42 -26.40
CA VAL A 48 0.64 -0.06 -25.41
C VAL A 48 1.23 -1.27 -24.70
N GLY A 49 0.53 -2.40 -24.68
CA GLY A 49 0.88 -3.62 -23.94
C GLY A 49 2.31 -4.11 -24.17
N PRO A 50 2.80 -4.24 -25.42
CA PRO A 50 4.18 -4.66 -25.69
C PRO A 50 5.23 -3.73 -25.06
N PHE A 51 5.00 -2.41 -25.10
CA PHE A 51 5.91 -1.42 -24.53
C PHE A 51 5.90 -1.44 -23.01
N LEU A 52 4.72 -1.57 -22.40
CA LEU A 52 4.56 -1.71 -20.95
C LEU A 52 5.22 -2.99 -20.45
N SER A 53 5.05 -4.10 -21.16
CA SER A 53 5.64 -5.40 -20.80
C SER A 53 7.17 -5.36 -20.86
N ASN A 54 7.74 -4.71 -21.88
CA ASN A 54 9.19 -4.49 -21.97
C ASN A 54 9.70 -3.59 -20.83
N PHE A 55 8.99 -2.48 -20.56
CA PHE A 55 9.33 -1.58 -19.46
C PHE A 55 9.33 -2.32 -18.10
N ILE A 56 8.29 -3.10 -17.81
CA ILE A 56 8.18 -3.91 -16.59
C ILE A 56 9.31 -4.94 -16.51
N GLY A 57 9.61 -5.65 -17.60
CA GLY A 57 10.71 -6.61 -17.64
C GLY A 57 12.07 -5.97 -17.35
N ARG A 58 12.30 -4.73 -17.79
CA ARG A 58 13.52 -3.98 -17.46
C ARG A 58 13.57 -3.52 -16.01
N MET A 59 12.44 -3.09 -15.45
CA MET A 59 12.35 -2.74 -14.02
C MET A 59 12.61 -3.97 -13.14
N GLN A 60 12.10 -5.14 -13.55
CA GLN A 60 12.38 -6.41 -12.89
C GLN A 60 13.88 -6.75 -12.93
N ASN A 61 14.51 -6.63 -14.10
CA ASN A 61 15.95 -6.85 -14.24
C ASN A 61 16.80 -5.84 -13.44
N PHE A 62 16.25 -4.65 -13.13
CA PHE A 62 16.90 -3.65 -12.29
C PHE A 62 16.76 -3.94 -10.79
N GLY A 63 15.92 -4.92 -10.40
CA GLY A 63 15.77 -5.37 -9.01
C GLY A 63 14.42 -5.10 -8.37
N TYR A 64 13.45 -4.53 -9.12
CA TYR A 64 12.10 -4.34 -8.61
C TYR A 64 11.24 -5.59 -8.82
N PRO A 65 10.80 -6.29 -7.76
CA PRO A 65 9.97 -7.48 -7.91
C PRO A 65 8.61 -7.16 -8.56
N LEU A 66 8.08 -8.14 -9.29
CA LEU A 66 6.70 -8.07 -9.77
C LEU A 66 5.75 -8.18 -8.58
N CYS A 67 4.71 -7.36 -8.58
CA CYS A 67 3.69 -7.37 -7.54
C CYS A 67 2.96 -8.72 -7.51
N GLN A 68 3.07 -9.45 -6.40
CA GLN A 68 2.35 -10.72 -6.18
C GLN A 68 0.83 -10.54 -6.13
N GLY A 69 0.36 -9.32 -5.84
CA GLY A 69 -1.04 -8.93 -5.85
C GLY A 69 -1.58 -8.53 -7.23
N PHE A 70 -0.79 -8.71 -8.30
CA PHE A 70 -1.11 -8.40 -9.69
C PHE A 70 -1.54 -6.95 -9.94
N VAL A 71 -0.92 -6.00 -9.23
CA VAL A 71 -1.19 -4.54 -9.34
C VAL A 71 -0.31 -3.88 -10.40
N MET A 72 -0.43 -4.33 -11.65
CA MET A 72 0.43 -3.90 -12.75
C MET A 72 -0.39 -3.71 -14.03
N SER A 73 0.04 -2.83 -14.93
CA SER A 73 -0.68 -2.53 -16.18
C SER A 73 -0.72 -3.68 -17.19
N THR A 74 -0.02 -4.79 -16.92
CA THR A 74 -0.16 -6.06 -17.65
C THR A 74 -1.43 -6.83 -17.26
N ASN A 75 -2.08 -6.44 -16.18
CA ASN A 75 -3.38 -6.94 -15.78
C ASN A 75 -4.47 -5.96 -16.28
N PRO A 76 -5.51 -6.42 -17.01
CA PRO A 76 -6.61 -5.56 -17.48
C PRO A 76 -7.31 -4.74 -16.40
N ARG A 77 -7.18 -5.15 -15.13
CA ARG A 77 -7.67 -4.38 -13.97
C ARG A 77 -6.90 -3.07 -13.73
N TRP A 78 -5.72 -2.87 -14.32
CA TRP A 78 -4.90 -1.68 -14.08
C TRP A 78 -4.58 -0.91 -15.35
N ILE A 79 -5.38 -1.11 -16.40
CA ILE A 79 -5.27 -0.38 -17.65
C ILE A 79 -6.66 -0.11 -18.21
N GLY A 80 -6.87 1.04 -18.83
CA GLY A 80 -8.11 1.38 -19.51
C GLY A 80 -8.33 2.88 -19.62
N THR A 81 -9.36 3.26 -20.35
CA THR A 81 -9.85 4.63 -20.47
C THR A 81 -10.52 5.10 -19.16
N THR A 82 -10.69 6.41 -18.98
CA THR A 82 -11.39 6.98 -17.82
C THR A 82 -12.78 6.36 -17.62
N LEU A 83 -13.52 6.11 -18.70
CA LEU A 83 -14.85 5.49 -18.64
C LEU A 83 -14.77 4.05 -18.10
N GLU A 84 -13.84 3.25 -18.60
CA GLU A 84 -13.65 1.87 -18.12
C GLU A 84 -13.22 1.83 -16.65
N TRP A 85 -12.37 2.77 -16.22
CA TRP A 85 -12.01 2.95 -14.81
C TRP A 85 -13.23 3.26 -13.95
N GLN A 86 -14.06 4.22 -14.36
CA GLN A 86 -15.29 4.59 -13.65
C GLN A 86 -16.27 3.42 -13.56
N THR A 87 -16.46 2.67 -14.65
CA THR A 87 -17.29 1.45 -14.65
C THR A 87 -16.76 0.40 -13.67
N ARG A 88 -15.44 0.17 -13.64
CA ARG A 88 -14.83 -0.78 -12.70
C ARG A 88 -14.98 -0.33 -11.25
N ILE A 89 -14.75 0.94 -10.97
CA ILE A 89 -14.91 1.54 -9.62
C ILE A 89 -16.35 1.38 -9.14
N GLN A 90 -17.34 1.67 -9.98
CA GLN A 90 -18.74 1.47 -9.63
C GLN A 90 -19.02 0.01 -9.26
N GLY A 91 -18.51 -0.93 -10.05
CA GLY A 91 -18.62 -2.36 -9.74
C GLY A 91 -18.01 -2.76 -8.40
N TYR A 92 -16.93 -2.10 -7.95
CA TYR A 92 -16.32 -2.34 -6.64
C TYR A 92 -17.19 -1.85 -5.48
N PHE A 93 -17.96 -0.78 -5.68
CA PHE A 93 -18.94 -0.31 -4.71
C PHE A 93 -20.21 -1.17 -4.70
N ASP A 94 -20.64 -1.68 -5.86
CA ASP A 94 -21.81 -2.54 -5.98
C ASP A 94 -21.56 -3.93 -5.35
N PHE A 95 -20.32 -4.43 -5.40
CA PHE A 95 -19.91 -5.72 -4.84
C PHE A 95 -18.73 -5.56 -3.86
N PRO A 96 -18.98 -5.00 -2.66
CA PRO A 96 -17.93 -4.68 -1.71
C PRO A 96 -17.43 -5.95 -0.99
N ASP A 97 -16.38 -6.59 -1.52
CA ASP A 97 -15.61 -7.60 -0.80
C ASP A 97 -14.19 -7.08 -0.49
N TRP A 98 -13.37 -7.90 0.19
CA TRP A 98 -11.98 -7.52 0.48
C TRP A 98 -11.17 -7.23 -0.79
N GLU A 99 -11.35 -8.01 -1.85
CA GLU A 99 -10.59 -7.83 -3.09
C GLU A 99 -10.87 -6.44 -3.68
N ASN A 100 -12.15 -6.08 -3.77
CA ASN A 100 -12.63 -4.81 -4.27
C ASN A 100 -12.28 -3.63 -3.35
N ALA A 101 -12.41 -3.79 -2.03
CA ALA A 101 -11.97 -2.80 -1.05
C ALA A 101 -10.46 -2.53 -1.17
N ARG A 102 -9.64 -3.57 -1.36
CA ARG A 102 -8.20 -3.44 -1.60
C ARG A 102 -7.93 -2.64 -2.88
N TYR A 103 -8.72 -2.82 -3.94
CA TYR A 103 -8.56 -2.04 -5.17
C TYR A 103 -8.87 -0.55 -4.97
N LEU A 104 -9.95 -0.23 -4.27
CA LEU A 104 -10.25 1.16 -3.91
C LEU A 104 -9.09 1.78 -3.12
N PHE A 105 -8.53 1.05 -2.17
CA PHE A 105 -7.34 1.46 -1.44
C PHE A 105 -6.17 1.80 -2.37
N MET A 106 -5.81 0.89 -3.28
CA MET A 106 -4.71 1.10 -4.22
C MET A 106 -4.94 2.32 -5.11
N THR A 107 -6.16 2.52 -5.62
CA THR A 107 -6.54 3.70 -6.41
C THR A 107 -6.36 5.00 -5.63
N LEU A 108 -6.74 5.03 -4.34
CA LEU A 108 -6.61 6.21 -3.47
C LEU A 108 -5.16 6.60 -3.12
N ASP A 109 -4.21 5.69 -3.32
CA ASP A 109 -2.78 5.98 -3.18
C ASP A 109 -2.13 6.37 -4.51
N GLY A 110 -2.89 6.45 -5.60
CA GLY A 110 -2.33 6.66 -6.93
C GLY A 110 -1.81 8.08 -7.15
N VAL A 111 -0.57 8.16 -7.61
CA VAL A 111 0.09 9.41 -7.99
C VAL A 111 0.49 9.35 -9.47
N PRO A 112 -0.07 10.24 -10.31
CA PRO A 112 0.36 10.43 -11.69
C PRO A 112 1.86 10.72 -11.80
N LEU A 113 2.53 10.09 -12.76
CA LEU A 113 3.91 10.47 -13.10
C LEU A 113 3.97 11.90 -13.68
N SER A 114 2.89 12.36 -14.32
CA SER A 114 2.74 13.72 -14.82
C SER A 114 1.89 14.56 -13.87
N ALA A 115 2.50 15.58 -13.24
CA ALA A 115 1.84 16.44 -12.26
C ALA A 115 0.67 17.28 -12.82
N SER A 116 0.55 17.41 -14.15
CA SER A 116 -0.54 18.16 -14.80
C SER A 116 -1.76 17.30 -15.14
N SER A 117 -1.80 16.05 -14.67
CA SER A 117 -2.91 15.15 -14.97
C SER A 117 -4.20 15.61 -14.32
N ARG A 118 -5.26 15.71 -15.14
CA ARG A 118 -6.64 15.87 -14.68
C ARG A 118 -7.41 14.56 -14.70
N THR A 119 -6.98 13.62 -15.55
CA THR A 119 -7.65 12.35 -15.82
C THR A 119 -7.65 11.41 -14.61
N TRP A 120 -6.54 11.33 -13.87
CA TRP A 120 -6.52 10.51 -12.66
C TRP A 120 -7.37 11.10 -11.53
N THR A 121 -7.41 12.43 -11.40
CA THR A 121 -8.28 13.11 -10.44
C THR A 121 -9.76 12.77 -10.69
N GLU A 122 -10.21 12.76 -11.94
CA GLU A 122 -11.58 12.35 -12.33
C GLU A 122 -11.91 10.89 -11.96
N ILE A 123 -10.90 10.04 -11.74
CA ILE A 123 -11.03 8.64 -11.32
C ILE A 123 -11.00 8.53 -9.79
N VAL A 124 -10.08 9.26 -9.13
CA VAL A 124 -9.86 9.16 -7.68
C VAL A 124 -10.93 9.87 -6.87
N ASP A 125 -11.41 11.04 -7.30
CA ASP A 125 -12.37 11.83 -6.53
C ASP A 125 -13.66 11.07 -6.22
N PRO A 126 -14.30 10.35 -7.18
CA PRO A 126 -15.46 9.50 -6.89
C PRO A 126 -15.15 8.35 -5.93
N VAL A 127 -13.96 7.75 -6.01
CA VAL A 127 -13.53 6.71 -5.06
C VAL A 127 -13.44 7.29 -3.65
N TRP A 128 -12.87 8.48 -3.54
CA TRP A 128 -12.71 9.20 -2.28
C TRP A 128 -14.05 9.45 -1.60
N GLN A 129 -15.01 9.98 -2.36
CA GLN A 129 -16.38 10.21 -1.88
C GLN A 129 -17.08 8.89 -1.52
N GLY A 130 -17.06 7.91 -2.42
CA GLY A 130 -17.76 6.64 -2.22
C GLY A 130 -17.24 5.84 -1.02
N VAL A 131 -15.93 5.82 -0.76
CA VAL A 131 -15.38 5.15 0.44
C VAL A 131 -15.80 5.89 1.70
N ARG A 132 -15.69 7.22 1.72
CA ARG A 132 -16.05 8.04 2.88
C ARG A 132 -17.53 7.90 3.25
N GLU A 133 -18.40 7.74 2.26
CA GLU A 133 -19.86 7.67 2.44
C GLU A 133 -20.39 6.24 2.60
N SER A 134 -19.54 5.22 2.49
CA SER A 134 -19.93 3.81 2.62
C SER A 134 -19.43 3.18 3.93
N PRO A 135 -20.28 3.11 4.98
CA PRO A 135 -19.96 2.39 6.20
C PRO A 135 -19.59 0.92 5.97
N PHE A 136 -20.18 0.28 4.94
CA PHE A 136 -19.92 -1.11 4.62
C PHE A 136 -18.50 -1.30 4.07
N ILE A 137 -18.07 -0.46 3.12
CA ILE A 137 -16.68 -0.49 2.62
C ILE A 137 -15.69 -0.20 3.74
N CYS A 138 -15.98 0.79 4.60
CA CYS A 138 -15.13 1.07 5.75
C CYS A 138 -15.03 -0.13 6.70
N TRP A 139 -16.14 -0.84 6.91
CA TRP A 139 -16.17 -2.07 7.71
C TRP A 139 -15.32 -3.18 7.09
N GLU A 140 -15.49 -3.46 5.79
CA GLU A 140 -14.71 -4.44 5.02
C GLU A 140 -13.20 -4.15 5.10
N MET A 141 -12.80 -2.90 4.84
CA MET A 141 -11.41 -2.45 4.96
C MET A 141 -10.84 -2.68 6.37
N ALA A 142 -11.61 -2.37 7.41
CA ALA A 142 -11.20 -2.56 8.81
C ALA A 142 -11.13 -4.04 9.23
N HIS A 143 -12.04 -4.88 8.73
CA HIS A 143 -12.21 -6.25 9.24
C HIS A 143 -11.48 -7.30 8.42
N LEU A 144 -11.40 -7.14 7.10
CA LEU A 144 -10.72 -8.09 6.23
C LEU A 144 -9.31 -7.63 5.83
N GLY A 145 -9.06 -6.31 5.82
CA GLY A 145 -7.76 -5.74 5.42
C GLY A 145 -6.80 -5.38 6.54
N ILE A 146 -7.29 -5.28 7.78
CA ILE A 146 -6.54 -4.76 8.93
C ILE A 146 -6.62 -5.72 10.12
N HIS A 147 -7.81 -6.15 10.52
CA HIS A 147 -7.95 -6.94 11.74
C HIS A 147 -7.19 -8.29 11.69
N ARG A 148 -6.53 -8.64 12.81
CA ARG A 148 -5.72 -9.87 12.98
C ARG A 148 -4.52 -10.01 12.03
N THR A 149 -4.08 -8.93 11.41
CA THR A 149 -2.91 -8.95 10.51
C THR A 149 -1.60 -8.70 11.24
N VAL A 150 -1.61 -7.97 12.37
CA VAL A 150 -0.38 -7.72 13.16
C VAL A 150 0.25 -9.04 13.61
N ALA A 151 1.58 -9.15 13.53
CA ALA A 151 2.39 -10.32 13.84
C ALA A 151 2.53 -10.59 15.35
N LEU A 152 1.46 -10.36 16.11
CA LEU A 152 1.31 -10.78 17.50
C LEU A 152 0.11 -11.69 17.64
N ASP A 153 0.26 -12.77 18.39
CA ASP A 153 -0.85 -13.60 18.82
C ASP A 153 -1.69 -12.90 19.91
N VAL A 154 -2.69 -13.60 20.45
CA VAL A 154 -3.57 -13.05 21.49
C VAL A 154 -2.88 -12.89 22.85
N PHE A 155 -1.75 -13.58 23.06
CA PHE A 155 -0.94 -13.54 24.26
C PHE A 155 0.24 -12.56 24.16
N GLY A 156 0.41 -11.90 23.01
CA GLY A 156 1.51 -10.96 22.78
C GLY A 156 2.80 -11.61 22.29
N HIS A 157 2.78 -12.88 21.90
CA HIS A 157 3.94 -13.51 21.29
C HIS A 157 4.02 -13.22 19.79
N LEU A 158 5.24 -13.13 19.27
CA LEU A 158 5.48 -12.97 17.84
C LEU A 158 4.87 -14.13 17.04
N ARG A 159 4.10 -13.79 16.01
CA ARG A 159 3.68 -14.74 14.98
C ARG A 159 4.84 -14.93 14.02
N LYS A 160 5.44 -16.11 14.08
CA LYS A 160 6.66 -16.42 13.35
C LYS A 160 6.36 -17.18 12.07
N VAL A 161 7.17 -16.95 11.06
CA VAL A 161 7.24 -17.78 9.86
C VAL A 161 8.52 -18.61 9.92
N SER A 162 8.41 -19.90 9.63
CA SER A 162 9.57 -20.79 9.56
C SER A 162 10.21 -20.68 8.18
N GLY A 163 11.52 -20.48 8.15
CA GLY A 163 12.31 -20.50 6.93
C GLY A 163 13.61 -21.29 7.11
N SER A 164 14.38 -21.39 6.03
CA SER A 164 15.69 -22.07 6.02
C SER A 164 16.70 -21.49 7.01
N ARG A 165 16.53 -20.23 7.42
CA ARG A 165 17.37 -19.49 8.39
C ARG A 165 16.75 -19.44 9.80
N GLY A 166 15.78 -20.31 10.08
CA GLY A 166 15.07 -20.34 11.36
C GLY A 166 13.82 -19.45 11.37
N GLU A 167 13.39 -19.07 12.57
CA GLU A 167 12.18 -18.29 12.78
C GLU A 167 12.38 -16.82 12.36
N ALA A 168 11.40 -16.28 11.63
CA ALA A 168 11.38 -14.89 11.19
C ALA A 168 10.00 -14.24 11.42
N VAL A 169 9.95 -12.93 11.27
CA VAL A 169 8.70 -12.14 11.27
C VAL A 169 8.63 -11.34 9.99
N ASN A 170 7.52 -11.41 9.26
CA ASN A 170 7.28 -10.56 8.09
C ASN A 170 6.88 -9.15 8.56
N ILE A 171 7.78 -8.19 8.38
CA ILE A 171 7.60 -6.80 8.85
C ILE A 171 6.67 -6.00 7.94
N LYS A 172 6.64 -6.30 6.64
CA LYS A 172 5.70 -5.64 5.73
C LYS A 172 4.26 -6.00 6.08
N ASP A 173 3.93 -7.29 6.01
CA ASP A 173 2.54 -7.75 6.18
C ASP A 173 2.10 -7.77 7.65
N GLY A 174 3.02 -8.09 8.54
CA GLY A 174 2.73 -8.30 9.96
C GLY A 174 2.90 -7.06 10.83
N TYR A 175 3.37 -5.93 10.29
CA TYR A 175 3.64 -4.74 11.10
C TYR A 175 3.28 -3.46 10.35
N LEU A 176 3.95 -3.17 9.23
CA LEU A 176 3.76 -1.92 8.50
C LEU A 176 2.38 -1.83 7.82
N ASN A 177 1.97 -2.85 7.07
CA ASN A 177 0.67 -2.87 6.38
C ASN A 177 -0.51 -2.64 7.32
N PRO A 178 -0.64 -3.30 8.49
CA PRO A 178 -1.71 -3.04 9.44
C PRO A 178 -1.78 -1.57 9.90
N MET A 179 -0.61 -0.95 10.14
CA MET A 179 -0.53 0.44 10.56
C MET A 179 -0.88 1.40 9.41
N VAL A 180 -0.27 1.21 8.25
CA VAL A 180 -0.51 2.01 7.04
C VAL A 180 -1.97 1.93 6.64
N HIS A 181 -2.57 0.74 6.59
CA HIS A 181 -3.99 0.56 6.26
C HIS A 181 -4.91 1.21 7.30
N SER A 182 -4.57 1.14 8.59
CA SER A 182 -5.31 1.82 9.66
C SER A 182 -5.31 3.34 9.47
N ILE A 183 -4.13 3.93 9.22
CA ILE A 183 -3.99 5.37 9.01
C ILE A 183 -4.67 5.80 7.71
N ARG A 184 -4.57 5.00 6.65
CA ARG A 184 -5.27 5.21 5.37
C ARG A 184 -6.78 5.32 5.56
N LEU A 185 -7.39 4.31 6.17
CA LEU A 185 -8.84 4.30 6.39
C LEU A 185 -9.29 5.50 7.21
N LEU A 186 -8.54 5.82 8.28
CA LEU A 186 -8.85 6.97 9.13
C LEU A 186 -8.70 8.29 8.40
N ALA A 187 -7.63 8.47 7.63
CA ALA A 187 -7.42 9.66 6.82
C ALA A 187 -8.58 9.85 5.83
N ILE A 188 -9.01 8.77 5.17
CA ILE A 188 -10.11 8.81 4.20
C ILE A 188 -11.41 9.29 4.86
N VAL A 189 -11.84 8.66 5.94
CA VAL A 189 -13.12 9.05 6.56
C VAL A 189 -13.09 10.45 7.19
N ASN A 190 -11.90 10.98 7.48
CA ASN A 190 -11.68 12.30 8.04
C ASN A 190 -11.35 13.38 6.97
N GLY A 191 -11.28 13.05 5.69
CA GLY A 191 -11.08 14.05 4.63
C GLY A 191 -9.63 14.44 4.34
N CYS A 192 -8.69 13.64 4.81
CA CYS A 192 -7.27 13.84 4.56
C CYS A 192 -6.84 13.19 3.23
N SER A 193 -6.88 13.93 2.13
CA SER A 193 -6.57 13.45 0.76
C SER A 193 -5.09 13.25 0.45
N HIS A 194 -4.21 13.29 1.44
CA HIS A 194 -2.78 13.05 1.26
C HIS A 194 -2.54 11.56 0.93
N THR A 195 -1.47 11.24 0.19
CA THR A 195 -1.06 9.85 -0.05
C THR A 195 -0.05 9.35 0.98
N SER A 196 0.93 10.17 1.36
CA SER A 196 1.93 9.82 2.39
C SER A 196 1.28 9.45 3.71
N THR A 197 1.72 8.34 4.34
CA THR A 197 1.24 7.95 5.67
C THR A 197 1.56 9.01 6.72
N LEU A 198 2.75 9.64 6.66
CA LEU A 198 3.12 10.66 7.63
C LEU A 198 2.28 11.93 7.47
N ASP A 199 2.01 12.37 6.25
CA ASP A 199 1.16 13.55 6.05
C ASP A 199 -0.31 13.28 6.39
N ARG A 200 -0.78 12.04 6.16
CA ARG A 200 -2.08 11.57 6.67
C ARG A 200 -2.12 11.65 8.20
N MET A 201 -1.06 11.24 8.89
CA MET A 201 -0.97 11.36 10.35
C MET A 201 -1.00 12.80 10.84
N LYS A 202 -0.26 13.72 10.19
CA LYS A 202 -0.31 15.15 10.51
C LYS A 202 -1.73 15.71 10.37
N CYS A 203 -2.41 15.40 9.28
CA CYS A 203 -3.80 15.80 9.08
C CYS A 203 -4.74 15.23 10.15
N LEU A 204 -4.58 13.95 10.54
CA LEU A 204 -5.35 13.34 11.62
C LEU A 204 -5.06 13.96 13.00
N ALA A 205 -3.83 14.44 13.21
CA ALA A 205 -3.43 15.15 14.42
C ALA A 205 -4.10 16.52 14.52
N GLU A 206 -4.09 17.30 13.44
CA GLU A 206 -4.77 18.61 13.36
C GLU A 206 -6.28 18.48 13.62
N GLN A 207 -6.88 17.35 13.24
CA GLN A 207 -8.28 17.06 13.49
C GLN A 207 -8.58 16.47 14.88
N GLY A 208 -7.57 16.22 15.71
CA GLY A 208 -7.74 15.68 17.05
C GLY A 208 -8.29 14.25 17.09
N VAL A 209 -8.06 13.45 16.04
CA VAL A 209 -8.54 12.05 15.98
C VAL A 209 -7.86 11.18 17.05
N PHE A 210 -6.66 11.58 17.47
CA PHE A 210 -5.84 10.87 18.42
C PHE A 210 -5.28 11.84 19.49
N PRO A 211 -5.05 11.38 20.73
CA PRO A 211 -4.20 12.09 21.67
C PRO A 211 -2.77 12.22 21.12
N GLU A 212 -2.14 13.38 21.32
CA GLU A 212 -0.78 13.69 20.84
C GLU A 212 0.25 12.63 21.29
N SER A 213 0.18 12.17 22.53
CA SER A 213 1.05 11.12 23.06
C SER A 213 0.87 9.77 22.37
N TRP A 214 -0.32 9.48 21.85
CA TRP A 214 -0.56 8.24 21.10
C TRP A 214 -0.09 8.37 19.66
N LEU A 215 -0.26 9.54 19.03
CA LEU A 215 0.30 9.84 17.72
C LEU A 215 1.81 9.68 17.68
N ALA A 216 2.52 10.26 18.64
CA ALA A 216 3.97 10.12 18.75
C ALA A 216 4.41 8.65 18.87
N ARG A 217 3.63 7.81 19.58
CA ARG A 217 3.89 6.36 19.66
C ARG A 217 3.65 5.64 18.33
N ILE A 218 2.60 6.01 17.59
CA ILE A 218 2.31 5.45 16.26
C ILE A 218 3.40 5.84 15.27
N GLU A 219 3.83 7.10 15.28
CA GLU A 219 4.88 7.62 14.39
C GLU A 219 6.20 6.91 14.66
N SER A 220 6.61 6.85 15.93
CA SER A 220 7.82 6.11 16.35
C SER A 220 7.76 4.63 15.94
N ALA A 221 6.58 4.00 16.01
CA ALA A 221 6.41 2.63 15.55
C ALA A 221 6.50 2.51 14.02
N LEU A 222 6.03 3.46 13.21
CA LEU A 222 6.25 3.43 11.77
C LEU A 222 7.72 3.59 11.42
N GLU A 223 8.39 4.59 12.01
CA GLU A 223 9.81 4.86 11.80
C GLU A 223 10.69 3.66 12.14
N PHE A 224 10.42 3.02 13.28
CA PHE A 224 11.12 1.78 13.66
C PHE A 224 10.89 0.66 12.65
N GLY A 225 9.64 0.44 12.22
CA GLY A 225 9.27 -0.60 11.25
C GLY A 225 9.96 -0.39 9.90
N TRP A 226 10.01 0.85 9.41
CA TRP A 226 10.73 1.23 8.20
C TRP A 226 12.24 1.05 8.35
N ALA A 227 12.82 1.52 9.45
CA ALA A 227 14.26 1.40 9.71
C ALA A 227 14.71 -0.05 9.78
N ILE A 228 14.01 -0.90 10.53
CA ILE A 228 14.37 -2.31 10.70
C ILE A 228 14.18 -3.09 9.39
N ARG A 229 13.13 -2.78 8.61
CA ARG A 229 12.91 -3.34 7.27
C ARG A 229 14.04 -2.99 6.32
N LEU A 230 14.40 -1.70 6.24
CA LEU A 230 15.51 -1.25 5.38
C LEU A 230 16.83 -1.92 5.78
N ALA A 231 17.13 -1.98 7.08
CA ALA A 231 18.35 -2.61 7.58
C ALA A 231 18.43 -4.09 7.19
N ALA A 232 17.32 -4.83 7.29
CA ALA A 232 17.25 -6.22 6.87
C ALA A 232 17.45 -6.38 5.35
N GLN A 233 16.79 -5.57 4.52
CA GLN A 233 16.96 -5.61 3.07
C GLN A 233 18.40 -5.29 2.66
N VAL A 234 19.04 -4.31 3.30
CA VAL A 234 20.46 -3.99 3.09
C VAL A 234 21.37 -5.15 3.50
N ALA A 235 21.07 -5.82 4.61
CA ALA A 235 21.85 -6.97 5.07
C ALA A 235 21.77 -8.15 4.10
N ASP A 236 20.59 -8.42 3.53
CA ASP A 236 20.41 -9.45 2.50
C ASP A 236 21.18 -9.11 1.22
N LEU A 237 21.08 -7.87 0.73
CA LEU A 237 21.84 -7.41 -0.44
C LEU A 237 23.36 -7.54 -0.25
N ARG A 238 23.89 -7.09 0.89
CA ARG A 238 25.34 -7.18 1.21
C ARG A 238 25.85 -8.61 1.31
N SER A 239 24.95 -9.54 1.60
CA SER A 239 25.28 -10.95 1.75
C SER A 239 24.92 -11.77 0.51
N GLU A 240 24.58 -11.10 -0.61
CA GLU A 240 24.18 -11.74 -1.87
C GLU A 240 23.02 -12.74 -1.71
N ARG A 241 22.10 -12.45 -0.78
CA ARG A 241 20.90 -13.25 -0.54
C ARG A 241 19.68 -12.64 -1.26
N PRO A 242 18.65 -13.45 -1.56
CA PRO A 242 17.36 -12.92 -1.97
C PRO A 242 16.83 -11.94 -0.91
N VAL A 243 16.50 -10.73 -1.33
CA VAL A 243 15.95 -9.71 -0.44
C VAL A 243 14.56 -10.12 0.01
N SER A 244 14.27 -9.97 1.30
CA SER A 244 12.97 -10.32 1.88
C SER A 244 12.46 -9.24 2.84
N ASP A 245 11.15 -9.22 3.06
CA ASP A 245 10.51 -8.45 4.12
C ASP A 245 10.44 -9.23 5.46
N CYS A 246 11.03 -10.43 5.49
CA CYS A 246 11.16 -11.25 6.69
C CYS A 246 12.45 -10.92 7.45
N ILE A 247 12.32 -10.60 8.74
CA ILE A 247 13.46 -10.42 9.64
C ILE A 247 13.64 -11.67 10.49
N HIS A 248 14.83 -12.27 10.39
CA HIS A 248 15.18 -13.46 11.15
C HIS A 248 15.46 -13.10 12.61
N LEU A 249 14.75 -13.75 13.53
CA LEU A 249 14.86 -13.46 14.96
C LEU A 249 16.24 -13.82 15.52
N GLY A 250 16.99 -14.72 14.87
CA GLY A 250 18.37 -15.02 15.24
C GLY A 250 19.34 -13.85 15.02
N GLU A 251 18.97 -12.88 14.17
CA GLU A 251 19.82 -11.76 13.77
C GLU A 251 19.58 -10.50 14.61
N LEU A 252 18.54 -10.51 15.44
CA LEU A 252 18.21 -9.44 16.36
C LEU A 252 18.79 -9.72 17.74
N ASP A 253 19.43 -8.69 18.32
CA ASP A 253 19.81 -8.73 19.73
C ASP A 253 18.57 -8.65 20.66
N SER A 254 18.77 -8.88 21.96
CA SER A 254 17.67 -8.88 22.93
C SER A 254 16.92 -7.56 23.01
N LYS A 255 17.62 -6.43 22.85
CA LYS A 255 17.03 -5.08 22.91
C LYS A 255 16.21 -4.80 21.67
N GLN A 256 16.70 -5.16 20.48
CA GLN A 256 15.97 -5.04 19.23
C GLN A 256 14.70 -5.89 19.21
N LYS A 257 14.75 -7.10 19.79
CA LYS A 257 13.57 -7.95 19.97
C LYS A 257 12.52 -7.30 20.87
N GLU A 258 12.95 -6.76 22.01
CA GLU A 258 12.07 -6.05 22.92
C GLU A 258 11.42 -4.82 22.27
N GLN A 259 12.20 -4.02 21.54
CA GLN A 259 11.69 -2.87 20.77
C GLN A 259 10.69 -3.30 19.69
N LEU A 260 10.98 -4.38 18.95
CA LEU A 260 10.07 -4.92 17.94
C LEU A 260 8.73 -5.32 18.56
N VAL A 261 8.74 -6.05 19.68
CA VAL A 261 7.50 -6.44 20.38
C VAL A 261 6.75 -5.19 20.85
N HIS A 262 7.43 -4.23 21.47
CA HIS A 262 6.82 -2.98 21.96
C HIS A 262 6.12 -2.19 20.84
N HIS A 263 6.75 -2.06 19.68
CA HIS A 263 6.12 -1.34 18.57
C HIS A 263 5.02 -2.15 17.88
N LEU A 264 5.15 -3.48 17.81
CA LEU A 264 4.06 -4.36 17.37
C LEU A 264 2.83 -4.29 18.29
N GLU A 265 3.02 -4.11 19.60
CA GLU A 265 1.91 -3.86 20.52
C GLU A 265 1.21 -2.54 20.20
N THR A 266 1.96 -1.50 19.82
CA THR A 266 1.39 -0.23 19.35
C THR A 266 0.61 -0.42 18.05
N ALA A 267 1.14 -1.18 17.08
CA ALA A 267 0.42 -1.57 15.87
C ALA A 267 -0.88 -2.34 16.21
N LYS A 268 -0.82 -3.26 17.18
CA LYS A 268 -1.98 -4.05 17.63
C LYS A 268 -3.04 -3.20 18.30
N GLN A 269 -2.64 -2.19 19.07
CA GLN A 269 -3.55 -1.23 19.70
C GLN A 269 -4.30 -0.42 18.62
N LEU A 270 -3.58 0.09 17.61
CA LEU A 270 -4.17 0.80 16.48
C LEU A 270 -5.13 -0.09 15.67
N GLU A 271 -4.71 -1.31 15.33
CA GLU A 271 -5.53 -2.32 14.64
C GLU A 271 -6.87 -2.56 15.38
N ARG A 272 -6.79 -2.79 16.70
CA ARG A 272 -7.98 -3.03 17.53
C ARG A 272 -8.88 -1.81 17.62
N TRP A 273 -8.29 -0.61 17.67
CA TRP A 273 -9.05 0.63 17.73
C TRP A 273 -9.83 0.85 16.43
N VAL A 274 -9.18 0.71 15.27
CA VAL A 274 -9.83 0.81 13.95
C VAL A 274 -10.93 -0.25 13.80
N HIS A 275 -10.65 -1.50 14.15
CA HIS A 275 -11.66 -2.57 14.10
C HIS A 275 -12.90 -2.25 14.96
N ARG A 276 -12.73 -1.66 16.16
CA ARG A 276 -13.86 -1.24 17.02
C ARG A 276 -14.60 -0.01 16.48
N ARG A 277 -13.89 0.90 15.80
CA ARG A 277 -14.42 2.16 15.27
C ARG A 277 -15.38 1.93 14.10
N PHE A 278 -15.10 0.94 13.25
CA PHE A 278 -15.87 0.66 12.04
C PHE A 278 -16.63 -0.66 12.18
N THR A 279 -17.77 -0.65 12.86
CA THR A 279 -18.59 -1.87 13.03
C THR A 279 -19.42 -2.17 11.79
N LYS A 280 -19.84 -3.43 11.63
CA LYS A 280 -20.72 -3.83 10.52
C LYS A 280 -21.99 -2.97 10.54
N PRO A 281 -22.32 -2.25 9.44
CA PRO A 281 -23.56 -1.48 9.39
C PRO A 281 -24.76 -2.43 9.47
N ARG A 282 -25.87 -1.92 10.01
CA ARG A 282 -27.13 -2.64 10.12
C ARG A 282 -27.89 -2.63 8.81
#